data_AF-A0A6L7WJZ6-F1
#
_entry.id   AF-A0A6L7WJZ6-F1
#
_cell.length_a   1.000
_cell.length_b   1.000
_cell.length_c   1.000
_cell.angle_alpha   90.00
_cell.angle_beta   90.00
_cell.angle_gamma   90.00
#
_symmetry.space_group_name_H-M   'P 1'
#
loop_
_entity.id
_entity.type
_entity.pdbx_description
1 polymer ?
#
loop_
_entity_poly.entity_id
_entity_poly.type
_entity_poly.pdbx_seq_one_letter_code
_entity_poly.pdbx_strand_id
1 'polypeptide(L)'
;MGKIEKRWRTGMSRREALCGLASFLAASPLLHAQRDPWPLGPHRRFLGFDEMRDVFDFEPIFRANVPLSVYDYTAHGTESEFTLYRNRDAFEWVDLIDRGGVDAKDVDTSTELFGHRMPSPIMLAPTARQRTLHPDGELGMHRAATTTGTTMIVSNASSFPFTRIARGVA
;
A
#
# COMPACT_ATOMS: atom_id res chain seq x y z
N MET A 1 61.78 -17.75 -16.27
CA MET A 1 60.58 -17.48 -15.45
C MET A 1 59.80 -18.77 -15.23
N GLY A 2 59.75 -19.28 -14.01
CA GLY A 2 59.12 -20.55 -13.70
C GLY A 2 57.58 -20.50 -13.82
N LYS A 3 56.94 -21.61 -14.20
CA LYS A 3 55.45 -21.72 -14.25
C LYS A 3 54.78 -21.29 -12.94
N ILE A 4 55.45 -21.52 -11.82
CA ILE A 4 55.03 -21.12 -10.47
C ILE A 4 54.99 -19.60 -10.34
N GLU A 5 56.08 -18.92 -10.69
CA GLU A 5 56.24 -17.47 -10.61
C GLU A 5 55.20 -16.71 -11.46
N LYS A 6 54.84 -17.28 -12.62
CA LYS A 6 53.76 -16.78 -13.47
C LYS A 6 52.39 -16.91 -12.77
N ARG A 7 52.13 -18.04 -12.10
CA ARG A 7 50.91 -18.31 -11.30
C ARG A 7 50.80 -17.40 -10.06
N TRP A 8 51.92 -17.03 -9.42
CA TRP A 8 51.93 -16.05 -8.34
C TRP A 8 51.64 -14.63 -8.83
N ARG A 9 52.12 -14.25 -10.02
CA ARG A 9 51.90 -12.93 -10.62
C ARG A 9 50.50 -12.75 -11.23
N THR A 10 49.88 -13.83 -11.70
CA THR A 10 48.53 -13.79 -12.30
C THR A 10 47.44 -14.37 -11.39
N GLY A 11 47.81 -14.82 -10.20
CA GLY A 11 46.88 -15.39 -9.23
C GLY A 11 46.15 -14.27 -8.51
N MET A 12 44.82 -14.42 -8.42
CA MET A 12 43.98 -13.50 -7.65
C MET A 12 44.48 -13.41 -6.22
N SER A 13 44.86 -12.21 -5.80
CA SER A 13 45.35 -11.97 -4.45
C SER A 13 44.20 -12.09 -3.44
N ARG A 14 44.52 -12.39 -2.17
CA ARG A 14 43.54 -12.39 -1.07
C ARG A 14 42.77 -11.06 -0.99
N ARG A 15 43.45 -9.95 -1.26
CA ARG A 15 42.86 -8.61 -1.27
C ARG A 15 41.81 -8.48 -2.38
N GLU A 16 42.15 -8.90 -3.61
CA GLU A 16 41.21 -8.85 -4.74
C GLU A 16 40.00 -9.77 -4.51
N ALA A 17 40.21 -10.97 -3.96
CA ALA A 17 39.12 -11.88 -3.62
C ALA A 17 38.18 -11.28 -2.56
N LEU A 18 38.73 -10.64 -1.52
CA LEU A 18 37.96 -9.96 -0.48
C LEU A 18 37.22 -8.73 -1.03
N CYS A 19 37.86 -7.93 -1.87
CA CYS A 19 37.22 -6.79 -2.54
C CYS A 19 36.08 -7.26 -3.47
N GLY A 20 36.29 -8.32 -4.26
CA GLY A 20 35.27 -8.89 -5.13
C GLY A 20 34.07 -9.43 -4.36
N LEU A 21 34.30 -10.14 -3.25
CA LEU A 21 33.24 -10.61 -2.37
C LEU A 21 32.49 -9.44 -1.71
N ALA A 22 33.21 -8.41 -1.25
CA ALA A 22 32.59 -7.22 -0.68
C ALA A 22 31.73 -6.46 -1.70
N SER A 23 32.20 -6.31 -2.95
CA SER A 23 31.41 -5.72 -4.04
C SER A 23 30.17 -6.54 -4.38
N PHE A 24 30.29 -7.88 -4.40
CA PHE A 24 29.16 -8.77 -4.61
C PHE A 24 28.10 -8.65 -3.50
N LEU A 25 28.55 -8.62 -2.24
CA LEU A 25 27.65 -8.43 -1.08
C LEU A 25 27.05 -7.02 -1.03
N ALA A 26 27.81 -6.00 -1.43
CA ALA A 26 27.32 -4.62 -1.52
C ALA A 26 26.25 -4.44 -2.62
N ALA A 27 26.36 -5.20 -3.71
CA ALA A 27 25.35 -5.28 -4.75
C ALA A 27 24.18 -6.21 -4.40
N SER A 28 24.20 -6.84 -3.23
CA SER A 28 23.15 -7.80 -2.84
C SER A 28 21.79 -7.11 -2.69
N PRO A 29 20.72 -7.72 -3.22
CA PRO A 29 19.34 -7.31 -2.94
C PRO A 29 19.02 -7.31 -1.45
N LEU A 30 19.68 -8.15 -0.65
CA LEU A 30 19.49 -8.23 0.80
C LEU A 30 20.01 -6.98 1.52
N LEU A 31 21.11 -6.38 1.06
CA LEU A 31 21.62 -5.13 1.64
C LEU A 31 20.69 -3.95 1.32
N HIS A 32 20.11 -3.95 0.11
CA HIS A 32 19.10 -2.96 -0.26
C HIS A 32 17.79 -3.14 0.50
N ALA A 33 17.41 -4.39 0.80
CA ALA A 33 16.24 -4.71 1.63
C ALA A 33 16.45 -4.38 3.13
N GLN A 34 17.69 -4.39 3.62
CA GLN A 34 18.03 -4.08 5.02
C GLN A 34 18.15 -2.58 5.31
N ARG A 35 18.18 -1.73 4.27
CA ARG A 35 17.97 -0.30 4.46
C ARG A 35 16.49 -0.09 4.77
N ASP A 36 16.12 -0.32 6.02
CA ASP A 36 14.88 0.20 6.56
C ASP A 36 14.89 1.70 6.27
N PRO A 37 13.98 2.19 5.41
CA PRO A 37 13.95 3.60 5.08
C PRO A 37 13.52 4.44 6.29
N TRP A 38 13.08 3.78 7.37
CA TRP A 38 12.76 4.38 8.65
C TRP A 38 13.93 4.21 9.63
N PRO A 39 14.26 5.24 10.42
CA PRO A 39 15.14 5.04 11.56
C PRO A 39 14.50 4.00 12.48
N LEU A 40 15.30 3.05 12.99
CA LEU A 40 14.86 2.02 13.93
C LEU A 40 14.26 2.70 15.17
N GLY A 41 12.95 2.89 15.16
CA GLY A 41 12.21 3.42 16.29
C GLY A 41 12.19 2.40 17.43
N PRO A 42 11.87 2.83 18.66
CA PRO A 42 11.58 1.87 19.72
C PRO A 42 10.50 0.90 19.25
N HIS A 43 10.59 -0.38 19.65
CA HIS A 43 9.63 -1.44 19.31
C HIS A 43 8.19 -0.92 19.40
N ARG A 44 7.59 -0.63 18.25
CA ARG A 44 6.23 -0.09 18.18
C ARG A 44 5.30 -1.28 18.00
N ARG A 45 4.50 -1.58 19.02
CA ARG A 45 3.37 -2.50 18.89
C ARG A 45 2.40 -1.90 17.88
N PHE A 46 2.04 -2.66 16.86
CA PHE A 46 0.96 -2.30 15.94
C PHE A 46 -0.35 -2.91 16.43
N LEU A 47 -1.46 -2.23 16.15
CA LEU A 47 -2.80 -2.70 16.48
C LEU A 47 -3.08 -3.99 15.70
N GLY A 48 -3.59 -5.01 16.40
CA GLY A 48 -4.21 -6.15 15.74
C GLY A 48 -5.52 -5.74 15.07
N PHE A 49 -6.01 -6.51 14.10
CA PHE A 49 -7.26 -6.19 13.40
C PHE A 49 -8.45 -6.04 14.36
N ASP A 50 -8.51 -6.85 15.42
CA ASP A 50 -9.54 -6.78 16.47
C ASP A 50 -9.45 -5.52 17.36
N GLU A 51 -8.32 -4.81 17.32
CA GLU A 51 -8.11 -3.58 18.09
C GLU A 51 -8.37 -2.31 17.28
N MET A 52 -8.47 -2.43 15.95
CA MET A 52 -8.76 -1.31 15.05
C MET A 52 -10.21 -0.87 15.21
N ARG A 53 -10.46 0.43 15.29
CA ARG A 53 -11.80 1.00 15.50
C ARG A 53 -12.30 1.80 14.32
N ASP A 54 -11.41 2.46 13.60
CA ASP A 54 -11.76 3.29 12.47
C ASP A 54 -10.82 3.07 11.28
N VAL A 55 -11.14 3.74 10.18
CA VAL A 55 -10.37 3.61 8.93
C VAL A 55 -8.98 4.27 9.00
N PHE A 56 -8.74 5.14 9.98
CA PHE A 56 -7.47 5.84 10.13
C PHE A 56 -6.41 4.98 10.82
N ASP A 57 -6.82 3.93 11.54
CA ASP A 57 -5.92 2.94 12.12
C ASP A 57 -5.12 2.14 11.06
N PHE A 58 -5.60 2.08 9.80
CA PHE A 58 -4.90 1.37 8.71
C PHE A 58 -3.59 2.05 8.29
N GLU A 59 -3.51 3.39 8.29
CA GLU A 59 -2.35 4.09 7.75
C GLU A 59 -1.07 3.89 8.58
N PRO A 60 -1.08 3.97 9.92
CA PRO A 60 0.11 3.68 10.73
C PRO A 60 0.62 2.25 10.54
N ILE A 61 -0.29 1.28 10.36
CA ILE A 61 0.06 -0.11 10.08
C ILE A 61 0.65 -0.22 8.67
N PHE A 62 0.02 0.40 7.68
CA PHE A 62 0.51 0.43 6.31
C PHE A 62 1.93 1.01 6.23
N ARG A 63 2.17 2.17 6.84
CA ARG A 63 3.48 2.83 6.89
C ARG A 63 4.60 1.92 7.40
N ALA A 64 4.29 1.05 8.37
CA ALA A 64 5.25 0.14 8.96
C ALA A 64 5.52 -1.12 8.14
N ASN A 65 4.63 -1.48 7.21
CA ASN A 65 4.71 -2.74 6.47
C ASN A 65 5.14 -2.57 5.01
N VAL A 66 5.34 -1.34 4.53
CA VAL A 66 5.75 -1.09 3.14
C VAL A 66 7.06 -0.28 3.06
N PRO A 67 7.83 -0.43 1.95
CA PRO A 67 8.94 0.46 1.67
C PRO A 67 8.49 1.92 1.57
N LEU A 68 9.35 2.86 1.98
CA LEU A 68 9.08 4.30 1.95
C LEU A 68 8.62 4.79 0.57
N SER A 69 9.24 4.32 -0.51
CA SER A 69 8.83 4.72 -1.88
C SER A 69 7.40 4.30 -2.22
N VAL A 70 6.91 3.21 -1.64
CA VAL A 70 5.52 2.74 -1.82
C VAL A 70 4.57 3.55 -0.94
N TYR A 71 4.99 3.85 0.30
CA TYR A 71 4.23 4.74 1.19
C TYR A 71 4.07 6.14 0.57
N ASP A 72 5.17 6.76 0.14
CA ASP A 72 5.18 8.11 -0.43
C ASP A 72 4.32 8.22 -1.69
N TYR A 73 4.30 7.17 -2.53
CA TYR A 73 3.44 7.15 -3.71
C TYR A 73 1.94 7.13 -3.35
N THR A 74 1.59 6.52 -2.22
CA THR A 74 0.21 6.19 -1.87
C THR A 74 -0.42 7.20 -0.91
N ALA A 75 0.36 7.67 0.08
CA ALA A 75 -0.13 8.51 1.18
C ALA A 75 -0.05 10.01 0.89
N HIS A 76 0.86 10.43 0.01
CA HIS A 76 1.16 11.86 -0.21
C HIS A 76 0.38 12.50 -1.36
N GLY A 77 0.27 13.83 -1.27
CA GLY A 77 -0.38 14.69 -2.23
C GLY A 77 0.60 15.37 -3.21
N THR A 78 0.10 16.39 -3.91
CA THR A 78 0.91 17.21 -4.82
C THR A 78 1.52 18.40 -4.10
N GLU A 79 2.77 18.74 -4.40
CA GLU A 79 3.51 19.90 -3.86
C GLU A 79 3.50 19.97 -2.32
N SER A 80 2.87 21.01 -1.75
CA SER A 80 2.74 21.23 -0.31
C SER A 80 1.61 20.41 0.32
N GLU A 81 0.90 19.61 -0.48
CA GLU A 81 -0.24 18.79 -0.08
C GLU A 81 -1.41 19.60 0.51
N PHE A 82 -1.42 20.92 0.31
CA PHE A 82 -2.43 21.80 0.88
C PHE A 82 -3.86 21.33 0.60
N THR A 83 -4.15 20.93 -0.64
CA THR A 83 -5.47 20.42 -1.02
C THR A 83 -5.80 19.08 -0.36
N LEU A 84 -4.81 18.21 -0.14
CA LEU A 84 -5.01 16.92 0.52
C LEU A 84 -5.53 17.13 1.95
N TYR A 85 -4.85 17.99 2.72
CA TYR A 85 -5.28 18.33 4.08
C TYR A 85 -6.62 19.09 4.08
N ARG A 86 -6.78 20.08 3.19
CA ARG A 86 -8.00 20.88 3.10
C ARG A 86 -9.26 20.05 2.80
N ASN A 87 -9.14 18.97 2.02
CA ASN A 87 -10.27 18.08 1.74
C ASN A 87 -10.82 17.43 3.02
N ARG A 88 -9.95 17.15 3.99
CA ARG A 88 -10.34 16.58 5.29
C ARG A 88 -10.89 17.65 6.21
N ASP A 89 -10.18 18.76 6.35
CA ASP A 89 -10.56 19.89 7.20
C ASP A 89 -11.94 20.46 6.81
N ALA A 90 -12.30 20.39 5.52
CA ALA A 90 -13.61 20.83 5.04
C ALA A 90 -14.78 20.10 5.71
N PHE A 91 -14.61 18.85 6.12
CA PHE A 91 -15.65 18.10 6.85
C PHE A 91 -15.78 18.54 8.31
N GLU A 92 -14.73 19.10 8.92
CA GLU A 92 -14.81 19.64 10.29
C GLU A 92 -15.64 20.93 10.35
N TRP A 93 -15.89 21.57 9.21
CA TRP A 93 -16.70 22.78 9.12
C TRP A 93 -18.19 22.48 8.97
N VAL A 94 -18.57 21.20 8.92
CA VAL A 94 -19.95 20.75 8.73
C VAL A 94 -20.46 20.14 10.04
N ASP A 95 -21.40 20.83 10.67
CA ASP A 95 -22.08 20.34 11.86
C ASP A 95 -23.27 19.44 11.51
N LEU A 96 -23.39 18.31 12.21
CA LEU A 96 -24.60 17.49 12.17
C LEU A 96 -25.63 18.06 13.15
N ILE A 97 -26.77 18.52 12.61
CA ILE A 97 -27.90 18.95 13.43
C ILE A 97 -28.83 17.75 13.61
N ASP A 98 -28.79 17.15 14.80
CA ASP A 98 -29.72 16.09 15.16
C ASP A 98 -31.17 16.63 15.17
N ARG A 99 -32.06 15.93 14.48
CA ARG A 99 -33.50 16.25 14.46
C ARG A 99 -34.32 15.35 15.38
N GLY A 100 -33.69 14.35 16.01
CA GLY A 100 -34.30 13.41 16.94
C GLY A 100 -35.39 12.54 16.31
N GLY A 101 -35.88 11.56 17.08
CA GLY A 101 -37.12 10.83 16.77
C GLY A 101 -37.06 9.76 15.68
N VAL A 102 -35.87 9.38 15.21
CA VAL A 102 -35.69 8.26 14.27
C VAL A 102 -35.09 7.06 15.00
N ASP A 103 -35.74 5.90 14.90
CA ASP A 103 -35.18 4.65 15.39
C ASP A 103 -34.09 4.18 14.42
N ALA A 104 -32.93 3.75 14.95
CA ALA A 104 -31.81 3.29 14.13
C ALA A 104 -32.18 2.13 13.20
N LYS A 105 -33.18 1.31 13.56
CA LYS A 105 -33.67 0.21 12.73
C LYS A 105 -34.36 0.68 11.44
N ASP A 106 -34.84 1.93 11.41
CA ASP A 106 -35.58 2.52 10.29
C ASP A 106 -34.64 3.25 9.32
N VAL A 107 -33.34 3.29 9.60
CA VAL A 107 -32.33 3.93 8.75
C VAL A 107 -31.96 3.00 7.59
N ASP A 108 -32.44 3.33 6.39
CA ASP A 108 -31.96 2.73 5.14
C ASP A 108 -30.85 3.60 4.54
N THR A 109 -29.66 3.01 4.37
CA THR A 109 -28.51 3.67 3.72
C THR A 109 -28.40 3.34 2.23
N SER A 110 -29.32 2.52 1.70
CA SER A 110 -29.30 2.17 0.29
C SER A 110 -29.56 3.38 -0.60
N THR A 111 -28.96 3.36 -1.79
CA THR A 111 -29.11 4.42 -2.78
C THR A 111 -29.10 3.84 -4.18
N GLU A 112 -29.46 4.63 -5.18
CA GLU A 112 -29.38 4.27 -6.60
C GLU A 112 -28.51 5.29 -7.33
N LEU A 113 -27.50 4.80 -8.05
CA LEU A 113 -26.60 5.61 -8.86
C LEU A 113 -26.51 5.03 -10.27
N PHE A 114 -26.82 5.83 -11.29
CA PHE A 114 -26.83 5.40 -12.70
C PHE A 114 -27.68 4.15 -12.98
N GLY A 115 -28.80 3.95 -12.28
CA GLY A 115 -29.64 2.76 -12.43
C GLY A 115 -29.18 1.54 -11.63
N HIS A 116 -28.09 1.67 -10.85
CA HIS A 116 -27.56 0.60 -10.03
C HIS A 116 -27.88 0.85 -8.55
N ARG A 117 -28.59 -0.10 -7.94
CA ARG A 117 -28.86 -0.07 -6.50
C ARG A 117 -27.63 -0.48 -5.70
N MET A 118 -27.31 0.30 -4.68
CA MET A 118 -26.17 0.10 -3.79
C MET A 118 -26.65 0.03 -2.33
N PRO A 119 -26.05 -0.82 -1.48
CA PRO A 119 -26.45 -0.96 -0.08
C PRO A 119 -26.05 0.23 0.81
N SER A 120 -25.06 1.01 0.39
CA SER A 120 -24.61 2.24 1.08
C SER A 120 -24.21 3.30 0.06
N PRO A 121 -24.14 4.60 0.41
CA PRO A 121 -23.75 5.66 -0.51
C PRO A 121 -22.22 5.80 -0.63
N ILE A 122 -21.48 4.70 -0.44
CA ILE A 122 -20.01 4.68 -0.43
C ILE A 122 -19.53 3.75 -1.54
N MET A 123 -18.51 4.19 -2.29
CA MET A 123 -17.87 3.45 -3.36
C MET A 123 -16.37 3.35 -3.14
N LEU A 124 -15.74 2.33 -3.72
CA LEU A 124 -14.29 2.27 -3.82
C LEU A 124 -13.83 3.15 -4.98
N ALA A 125 -13.12 4.22 -4.65
CA ALA A 125 -12.52 5.13 -5.62
C ALA A 125 -11.45 4.42 -6.47
N PRO A 126 -11.23 4.87 -7.72
CA PRO A 126 -10.24 4.25 -8.60
C PRO A 126 -8.82 4.48 -8.06
N THR A 127 -8.22 3.40 -7.55
CA THR A 127 -6.82 3.36 -7.11
C THR A 127 -6.04 2.37 -7.97
N ALA A 128 -4.75 2.63 -8.17
CA ALA A 128 -3.90 1.93 -9.13
C ALA A 128 -2.66 1.35 -8.45
N ARG A 129 -1.95 0.47 -9.17
CA ARG A 129 -0.67 -0.14 -8.74
C ARG A 129 -0.77 -0.91 -7.43
N GLN A 130 -1.93 -1.48 -7.10
CA GLN A 130 -2.14 -2.13 -5.81
C GLN A 130 -1.22 -3.35 -5.58
N ARG A 131 -0.65 -3.93 -6.64
CA ARG A 131 0.32 -5.03 -6.52
C ARG A 131 1.62 -4.63 -5.81
N THR A 132 1.95 -3.33 -5.76
CA THR A 132 3.08 -2.86 -4.92
C THR A 132 2.72 -2.78 -3.45
N LEU A 133 1.42 -2.76 -3.11
CA LEU A 133 0.91 -2.71 -1.75
C LEU A 133 0.68 -4.12 -1.19
N HIS A 134 0.09 -5.00 -2.00
CA HIS A 134 -0.24 -6.38 -1.63
C HIS A 134 -0.21 -7.28 -2.86
N PRO A 135 0.25 -8.55 -2.77
CA PRO A 135 0.31 -9.47 -3.91
C PRO A 135 -1.01 -9.64 -4.66
N ASP A 136 -2.14 -9.67 -3.94
CA ASP A 136 -3.48 -9.80 -4.53
C ASP A 136 -3.92 -8.56 -5.34
N GLY A 137 -3.33 -7.39 -5.07
CA GLY A 137 -3.66 -6.11 -5.71
C GLY A 137 -5.16 -5.87 -5.87
N GLU A 138 -5.56 -5.45 -7.08
CA GLU A 138 -6.96 -5.13 -7.41
C GLU A 138 -7.89 -6.35 -7.36
N LEU A 139 -7.36 -7.58 -7.42
CA LEU A 139 -8.16 -8.80 -7.26
C LEU A 139 -8.66 -8.93 -5.81
N GLY A 140 -7.80 -8.60 -4.84
CA GLY A 140 -8.16 -8.56 -3.43
C GLY A 140 -9.24 -7.50 -3.16
N MET A 141 -9.09 -6.31 -3.76
CA MET A 141 -10.10 -5.25 -3.68
C MET A 141 -11.44 -5.68 -4.31
N HIS A 142 -11.41 -6.32 -5.48
CA HIS A 142 -12.61 -6.85 -6.14
C HIS A 142 -13.32 -7.92 -5.30
N ARG A 143 -12.56 -8.83 -4.67
CA ARG A 143 -13.09 -9.83 -3.75
C ARG A 143 -13.79 -9.17 -2.56
N ALA A 144 -13.17 -8.16 -1.96
CA ALA A 144 -13.76 -7.42 -0.84
C ALA A 144 -15.05 -6.69 -1.27
N ALA A 145 -15.00 -5.95 -2.39
CA ALA A 145 -16.14 -5.23 -2.96
C ALA A 145 -17.33 -6.15 -3.24
N THR A 146 -17.08 -7.32 -3.82
CA THR A 146 -18.11 -8.32 -4.11
C THR A 146 -18.71 -8.90 -2.83
N THR A 147 -17.87 -9.15 -1.82
CA THR A 147 -18.31 -9.70 -0.53
C THR A 147 -19.19 -8.72 0.24
N THR A 148 -18.87 -7.41 0.20
CA THR A 148 -19.62 -6.37 0.90
C THR A 148 -20.77 -5.77 0.07
N GLY A 149 -20.87 -6.12 -1.21
CA GLY A 149 -21.80 -5.48 -2.14
C GLY A 149 -21.45 -4.01 -2.45
N THR A 150 -20.21 -3.59 -2.21
CA THR A 150 -19.74 -2.22 -2.46
C THR A 150 -19.36 -2.05 -3.93
N THR A 151 -19.81 -0.97 -4.55
CA THR A 151 -19.44 -0.66 -5.94
C THR A 151 -17.96 -0.27 -6.03
N MET A 152 -17.22 -0.95 -6.91
CA MET A 152 -15.81 -0.70 -7.17
C MET A 152 -15.60 0.02 -8.50
N ILE A 153 -14.87 1.13 -8.48
CA ILE A 153 -14.41 1.82 -9.68
C ILE A 153 -12.99 1.34 -9.99
N VAL A 154 -12.78 0.82 -11.20
CA VAL A 154 -11.47 0.27 -11.60
C VAL A 154 -10.64 1.36 -12.29
N SER A 155 -9.40 1.56 -11.84
CA SER A 155 -8.47 2.49 -12.49
C SER A 155 -7.98 1.96 -13.83
N ASN A 156 -7.82 2.84 -14.82
CA ASN A 156 -7.16 2.51 -16.09
C ASN A 156 -5.71 2.04 -15.91
N ALA A 157 -5.05 2.47 -14.84
CA ALA A 157 -3.68 2.09 -14.50
C ALA A 157 -3.60 0.90 -13.52
N SER A 158 -4.60 0.00 -13.54
CA SER A 158 -4.64 -1.19 -12.68
C SER A 158 -3.48 -2.15 -12.96
N SER A 159 -3.08 -2.91 -11.93
CA SER A 159 -1.97 -3.87 -12.02
C SER A 159 -2.32 -5.14 -12.80
N PHE A 160 -3.61 -5.40 -12.98
CA PHE A 160 -4.14 -6.57 -13.69
C PHE A 160 -5.08 -6.15 -14.82
N PRO A 161 -5.18 -6.94 -15.91
CA PRO A 161 -6.16 -6.68 -16.97
C PRO A 161 -7.59 -6.65 -16.42
N PHE A 162 -8.44 -5.76 -16.93
CA PHE A 162 -9.85 -5.64 -16.52
C PHE A 162 -10.61 -6.96 -16.56
N THR A 163 -10.34 -7.78 -17.58
CA THR A 163 -10.97 -9.10 -17.73
C THR A 163 -10.61 -10.07 -16.61
N ARG A 164 -9.40 -9.94 -16.03
CA ARG A 164 -8.97 -10.75 -14.88
C ARG A 164 -9.64 -10.25 -13.60
N ILE A 165 -9.69 -8.94 -13.41
CA ILE A 165 -10.35 -8.31 -12.25
C ILE A 165 -11.84 -8.69 -12.25
N ALA A 166 -12.53 -8.55 -13.39
CA ALA A 166 -13.95 -8.85 -13.51
C ALA A 166 -14.31 -10.33 -13.27
N ARG A 167 -13.36 -11.25 -13.43
CA ARG A 167 -13.57 -12.68 -13.15
C ARG A 167 -13.32 -13.05 -11.69
N GLY A 168 -12.62 -12.21 -10.92
CA GLY A 168 -12.26 -12.49 -9.52
C GLY A 168 -11.34 -13.70 -9.32
N VAL A 169 -10.61 -14.13 -10.34
CA VAL A 169 -9.71 -15.31 -10.26
C VAL A 169 -8.32 -14.88 -9.81
N ALA A 170 -7.90 -15.38 -8.65
CA ALA A 170 -6.53 -15.25 -8.14
C ALA A 170 -5.53 -16.00 -9.03
#